data_AF-A0A2H0M690-F1
#
_entry.id   AF-A0A2H0M690-F1
#
_cell.length_a   1.000
_cell.length_b   1.000
_cell.length_c   1.000
_cell.angle_alpha   90.00
_cell.angle_beta   90.00
_cell.angle_gamma   90.00
#
_symmetry.space_group_name_H-M   'P 1'
#
loop_
_entity.id
_entity.type
_entity.pdbx_description
1 polymer ?
#
loop_
_entity_poly.entity_id
_entity_poly.type
_entity_poly.pdbx_seq_one_letter_code
_entity_poly.pdbx_strand_id
1 'polypeptide(L)'
;MLKQHANEITVMTIFAIILILFFNPFHFWMPSTVHYTMLAGIVVIFAIIAGFILKENTRDEREEVHKMKAGRIGYMTGAAVLVIAIVVQGVYEMAVEPWIVIALFAMIVSRIGATLWSEWKN
;
A
#
# COMPACT_ATOMS: atom_id res chain seq x y z
N MET A 1 5.64 -14.18 -16.87
CA MET A 1 4.69 -13.75 -15.82
C MET A 1 5.41 -13.47 -14.49
N LEU A 2 6.35 -14.31 -14.04
CA LEU A 2 7.22 -14.05 -12.86
C LEU A 2 7.92 -12.68 -12.84
N LYS A 3 8.48 -12.21 -13.97
CA LYS A 3 9.11 -10.88 -14.06
C LYS A 3 8.11 -9.70 -14.03
N GLN A 4 6.83 -9.94 -14.29
CA GLN A 4 5.84 -8.88 -14.48
C GLN A 4 5.27 -8.38 -13.15
N HIS A 5 5.02 -9.27 -12.18
CA HIS A 5 4.52 -8.92 -10.85
C HIS A 5 5.62 -8.79 -9.77
N ALA A 6 6.85 -9.26 -10.04
CA ALA A 6 7.98 -9.12 -9.10
C ALA A 6 8.24 -7.67 -8.68
N ASN A 7 8.07 -6.71 -9.59
CA ASN A 7 8.22 -5.28 -9.29
C ASN A 7 7.11 -4.79 -8.34
N GLU A 8 5.86 -5.23 -8.52
CA GLU A 8 4.73 -4.85 -7.66
C GLU A 8 4.91 -5.41 -6.25
N ILE A 9 5.28 -6.69 -6.12
CA ILE A 9 5.55 -7.34 -4.84
C ILE A 9 6.71 -6.66 -4.10
N THR A 10 7.78 -6.30 -4.82
CA THR A 10 8.93 -5.59 -4.23
C THR A 10 8.50 -4.23 -3.67
N VAL A 11 7.73 -3.45 -4.42
CA VAL A 11 7.26 -2.12 -3.97
C VAL A 11 6.28 -2.25 -2.80
N MET A 12 5.36 -3.22 -2.82
CA MET A 12 4.44 -3.48 -1.69
C MET A 12 5.19 -3.90 -0.42
N THR A 13 6.24 -4.70 -0.56
CA THR A 13 7.10 -5.13 0.56
C THR A 13 7.85 -3.95 1.16
N ILE A 14 8.43 -3.08 0.32
CA ILE A 14 9.09 -1.84 0.76
C ILE A 14 8.09 -0.94 1.50
N PHE A 15 6.86 -0.82 0.99
CA PHE A 15 5.81 -0.02 1.64
C PHE A 15 5.43 -0.57 3.02
N ALA A 16 5.28 -1.90 3.15
CA ALA A 16 5.02 -2.55 4.42
C ALA A 16 6.14 -2.32 5.45
N ILE A 17 7.41 -2.40 5.04
CA ILE A 17 8.56 -2.11 5.91
C ILE A 17 8.52 -0.67 6.41
N ILE A 18 8.17 0.28 5.54
CA ILE A 18 8.09 1.70 5.92
C ILE A 18 6.94 1.97 6.89
N LEU A 19 5.80 1.28 6.76
CA LEU A 19 4.70 1.37 7.73
C LEU A 19 5.12 0.83 9.11
N ILE A 20 5.87 -0.27 9.15
CA ILE A 20 6.42 -0.80 10.40
C ILE A 20 7.41 0.20 11.02
N LEU A 21 8.26 0.82 10.20
CA LEU A 21 9.19 1.86 10.64
C LEU A 21 8.43 3.10 11.17
N PHE A 22 7.30 3.45 10.55
CA PHE A 22 6.39 4.53 10.96
C PHE A 22 5.77 4.29 12.33
N PHE A 23 5.48 3.05 12.68
CA PHE A 23 4.98 2.68 14.00
C PHE A 23 5.99 2.94 15.12
N ASN A 24 7.25 3.25 14.78
CA ASN A 24 8.33 3.56 15.72
C ASN A 24 8.42 2.55 16.89
N PRO A 25 8.53 1.23 16.61
CA PRO A 25 8.50 0.19 17.65
C PRO A 25 9.65 0.30 18.66
N PHE A 26 10.68 1.09 18.35
CA PHE A 26 11.89 1.25 19.17
C PHE A 26 12.07 2.67 19.74
N HIS A 27 11.09 3.57 19.59
CA HIS A 27 11.16 4.97 20.05
C HIS A 27 12.45 5.74 19.62
N PHE A 28 13.13 5.33 18.54
CA PHE A 28 14.45 5.86 18.16
C PHE A 28 14.44 7.32 17.71
N TRP A 29 13.27 7.87 17.36
CA TRP A 29 13.16 9.17 16.71
C TRP A 29 12.36 10.15 17.60
N MET A 30 13.00 11.24 18.01
CA MET A 30 12.37 12.39 18.68
C MET A 30 11.73 13.34 17.62
N PRO A 31 10.60 14.01 17.91
CA PRO A 31 9.63 14.36 16.87
C PRO A 31 9.71 15.82 16.42
N SER A 32 9.88 16.01 15.11
CA SER A 32 9.11 16.99 14.30
C SER A 32 9.43 16.81 12.82
N THR A 33 10.69 16.95 12.40
CA THR A 33 11.09 16.90 10.98
C THR A 33 10.93 15.50 10.37
N VAL A 34 11.28 14.48 11.14
CA VAL A 34 11.27 13.06 10.76
C VAL A 34 9.87 12.58 10.39
N HIS A 35 8.89 12.97 11.20
CA HIS A 35 7.50 12.52 11.05
C HIS A 35 6.95 12.98 9.70
N TYR A 36 7.17 14.26 9.35
CA TYR A 36 6.77 14.81 8.05
C TYR A 36 7.51 14.17 6.88
N THR A 37 8.81 13.85 7.01
CA THR A 37 9.56 13.16 5.95
C THR A 37 9.07 11.74 5.70
N MET A 38 8.70 10.99 6.75
CA MET A 38 8.12 9.65 6.59
C MET A 38 6.70 9.70 6.05
N LEU A 39 5.92 10.72 6.42
CA LEU A 39 4.61 10.96 5.83
C LEU A 39 4.71 11.21 4.32
N ALA A 40 5.64 12.07 3.90
CA ALA A 40 5.94 12.29 2.49
C ALA A 40 6.38 11.00 1.79
N GLY A 41 7.21 10.18 2.44
CA GLY A 41 7.62 8.87 1.93
C GLY A 41 6.45 7.91 1.71
N ILE A 42 5.50 7.83 2.65
CA ILE A 42 4.28 7.02 2.53
C ILE A 42 3.46 7.46 1.32
N VAL A 43 3.26 8.77 1.14
CA VAL A 43 2.51 9.32 0.01
C VAL A 43 3.17 9.01 -1.33
N VAL A 44 4.49 9.20 -1.42
CA VAL A 44 5.25 8.94 -2.66
C VAL A 44 5.18 7.46 -3.03
N ILE A 45 5.38 6.56 -2.07
CA ILE A 45 5.36 5.12 -2.34
C ILE A 45 3.95 4.65 -2.67
N PHE A 46 2.93 5.18 -1.99
CA PHE A 46 1.55 4.92 -2.36
C PHE A 46 1.24 5.37 -3.80
N ALA A 47 1.68 6.57 -4.19
CA ALA A 47 1.51 7.08 -5.55
C ALA A 47 2.21 6.20 -6.60
N ILE A 48 3.39 5.67 -6.27
CA ILE A 48 4.11 4.70 -7.12
C ILE A 48 3.29 3.41 -7.26
N ILE A 49 2.82 2.82 -6.15
CA ILE A 49 1.98 1.61 -6.17
C ILE A 49 0.72 1.84 -7.00
N ALA A 50 0.05 2.97 -6.78
CA ALA A 50 -1.14 3.34 -7.51
C ALA A 50 -0.87 3.44 -9.01
N GLY A 51 0.23 4.09 -9.41
CA GLY A 51 0.65 4.19 -10.81
C GLY A 51 0.94 2.82 -11.44
N PHE A 52 1.54 1.88 -10.70
CA PHE A 52 1.79 0.52 -11.19
C PHE A 52 0.51 -0.29 -11.36
N ILE A 53 -0.40 -0.25 -10.39
CA ILE A 53 -1.66 -1.01 -10.44
C ILE A 53 -2.57 -0.50 -11.58
N LEU A 54 -2.58 0.81 -11.84
CA LEU A 54 -3.42 1.42 -12.89
C LEU A 54 -2.90 1.18 -14.32
N LYS A 55 -1.60 0.84 -14.49
CA LYS A 55 -0.95 0.74 -15.80
C LYS A 55 -1.12 -0.61 -16.50
N GLU A 56 -1.71 -1.62 -15.85
CA GLU A 56 -1.81 -2.95 -16.46
C GLU A 56 -2.84 -2.97 -17.61
N ASN A 57 -2.33 -3.12 -18.84
CA ASN A 57 -3.11 -3.13 -20.08
C ASN A 57 -3.83 -4.47 -20.29
N THR A 58 -5.00 -4.38 -20.91
CA THR A 58 -6.03 -5.41 -20.99
C THR A 58 -5.70 -6.40 -22.13
N ARG A 59 -5.54 -7.68 -21.81
CA ARG A 59 -5.58 -8.78 -22.79
C ARG A 59 -6.79 -9.66 -22.49
N ASP A 60 -7.41 -10.13 -23.56
CA ASP A 60 -8.85 -10.33 -23.76
C ASP A 60 -9.41 -11.62 -23.13
N GLU A 61 -10.20 -11.51 -22.05
CA GLU A 61 -11.22 -12.47 -21.53
C GLU A 61 -12.26 -11.69 -20.68
N ARG A 62 -13.37 -11.25 -21.28
CA ARG A 62 -14.18 -10.09 -20.79
C ARG A 62 -14.71 -10.17 -19.35
N GLU A 63 -15.25 -11.30 -18.89
CA GLU A 63 -15.91 -11.35 -17.57
C GLU A 63 -14.95 -11.50 -16.38
N GLU A 64 -13.89 -12.29 -16.52
CA GLU A 64 -12.85 -12.41 -15.48
C GLU A 64 -12.08 -11.10 -15.31
N VAL A 65 -11.81 -10.39 -16.41
CA VAL A 65 -11.15 -9.09 -16.39
C VAL A 65 -11.97 -8.04 -15.63
N HIS A 66 -13.30 -8.02 -15.77
CA HIS A 66 -14.14 -7.06 -15.03
C HIS A 66 -14.13 -7.32 -13.52
N LYS A 67 -14.20 -8.60 -13.09
CA LYS A 67 -14.12 -8.96 -11.66
C LYS A 67 -12.73 -8.66 -11.07
N MET A 68 -11.66 -8.96 -11.80
CA MET A 68 -10.29 -8.61 -11.39
C MET A 68 -10.07 -7.10 -11.31
N LYS A 69 -10.58 -6.33 -12.27
CA LYS A 69 -10.48 -4.86 -12.28
C LYS A 69 -11.25 -4.25 -11.11
N ALA A 70 -12.47 -4.71 -10.85
CA ALA A 70 -13.28 -4.23 -9.72
C ALA A 70 -12.59 -4.47 -8.37
N GLY A 71 -12.02 -5.67 -8.15
CA GLY A 71 -11.28 -5.98 -6.93
C GLY A 71 -10.03 -5.12 -6.74
N ARG A 72 -9.29 -4.84 -7.83
CA ARG A 72 -8.10 -3.97 -7.79
C ARG A 72 -8.45 -2.51 -7.53
N ILE A 73 -9.49 -1.99 -8.16
CA ILE A 73 -9.97 -0.62 -7.92
C ILE A 73 -10.44 -0.49 -6.48
N GLY A 74 -11.17 -1.48 -5.94
CA GLY A 74 -11.58 -1.49 -4.53
C GLY A 74 -10.40 -1.42 -3.56
N TYR A 75 -9.35 -2.23 -3.81
CA TYR A 75 -8.11 -2.16 -3.03
C TYR A 75 -7.44 -0.79 -3.10
N MET A 76 -7.31 -0.23 -4.31
CA MET A 76 -6.69 1.09 -4.51
C MET A 76 -7.47 2.21 -3.82
N THR A 77 -8.80 2.20 -3.93
CA THR A 77 -9.66 3.19 -3.29
C THR A 77 -9.53 3.12 -1.77
N GLY A 78 -9.58 1.91 -1.18
CA GLY A 78 -9.40 1.74 0.27
C GLY A 78 -8.03 2.20 0.76
N ALA A 79 -6.96 1.82 0.05
CA ALA A 79 -5.62 2.25 0.38
C ALA A 79 -5.43 3.78 0.21
N ALA A 80 -6.05 4.40 -0.81
CA ALA A 80 -6.03 5.85 -1.00
C ALA A 80 -6.69 6.59 0.17
N VAL A 81 -7.86 6.12 0.61
CA VAL A 81 -8.59 6.70 1.74
C VAL A 81 -7.75 6.62 3.01
N LEU A 82 -7.13 5.46 3.31
CA LEU A 82 -6.28 5.30 4.47
C LEU A 82 -5.03 6.18 4.42
N VAL A 83 -4.40 6.31 3.24
CA VAL A 83 -3.25 7.21 3.07
C VAL A 83 -3.65 8.68 3.27
N ILE A 84 -4.79 9.11 2.72
CA ILE A 84 -5.32 10.45 2.95
C ILE A 84 -5.58 10.67 4.46
N ALA A 85 -6.16 9.69 5.15
CA ALA A 85 -6.41 9.78 6.58
C ALA A 85 -5.11 9.94 7.39
N ILE A 86 -4.05 9.18 7.06
CA ILE A 86 -2.71 9.32 7.68
C ILE A 86 -2.13 10.72 7.43
N VAL A 87 -2.28 11.26 6.22
CA VAL A 87 -1.83 12.62 5.88
C VAL A 87 -2.59 13.67 6.67
N VAL A 88 -3.92 13.58 6.71
CA VAL A 88 -4.77 14.53 7.43
C VAL A 88 -4.44 14.47 8.93
N GLN A 89 -4.44 13.28 9.55
CA GLN A 89 -4.12 13.15 10.98
C GLN A 89 -2.70 13.62 11.30
N GLY A 90 -1.70 13.22 10.51
CA GLY A 90 -0.33 13.63 10.77
C GLY A 90 -0.06 15.12 10.55
N VAL A 91 -0.84 15.81 9.70
CA VAL A 91 -0.73 17.27 9.51
C VAL A 91 -1.52 18.06 10.56
N TYR A 92 -2.76 17.68 10.85
CA TYR A 92 -3.65 18.46 11.72
C TYR A 92 -3.53 18.08 13.20
N GLU A 93 -3.35 16.81 13.52
CA GLU A 93 -3.34 16.31 14.90
C GLU A 93 -1.90 16.05 15.40
N MET A 94 -0.91 16.08 14.50
CA MET A 94 0.50 15.71 14.77
C MET A 94 0.68 14.33 15.43
N ALA A 95 -0.37 13.52 15.40
CA ALA A 95 -0.46 12.18 15.91
C ALA A 95 -1.28 11.36 14.91
N VAL A 96 -0.81 10.17 14.59
CA VAL A 96 -1.54 9.25 13.70
C VAL A 96 -2.08 8.12 14.55
N GLU A 97 -3.37 7.83 14.43
CA GLU A 97 -3.97 6.73 15.16
C GLU A 97 -3.38 5.38 14.69
N PRO A 98 -2.91 4.53 15.61
CA PRO A 98 -2.31 3.25 15.26
C PRO A 98 -3.20 2.34 14.40
N TRP A 99 -4.51 2.41 14.59
CA TRP A 99 -5.49 1.59 13.88
C TRP A 99 -5.50 1.83 12.38
N ILE A 100 -5.26 3.06 11.92
CA ILE A 100 -5.23 3.40 10.50
C ILE A 100 -4.02 2.76 9.82
N VAL A 101 -2.87 2.79 10.50
CA VAL A 101 -1.63 2.15 10.03
C VAL A 101 -1.78 0.63 9.99
N ILE A 102 -2.36 0.03 11.04
CA ILE A 102 -2.63 -1.41 11.11
C ILE A 102 -3.59 -1.84 9.99
N ALA A 103 -4.64 -1.06 9.72
CA ALA A 103 -5.59 -1.36 8.65
C ALA A 103 -4.91 -1.35 7.28
N LEU A 104 -4.08 -0.33 7.00
CA LEU A 104 -3.34 -0.24 5.74
C LEU A 104 -2.33 -1.38 5.60
N PHE A 105 -1.63 -1.72 6.67
CA PHE A 105 -0.70 -2.85 6.71
C PHE A 105 -1.41 -4.19 6.44
N ALA A 106 -2.55 -4.43 7.09
CA ALA A 106 -3.33 -5.65 6.89
C ALA A 106 -3.83 -5.79 5.44
N MET A 107 -4.24 -4.68 4.80
CA MET A 107 -4.61 -4.69 3.39
C MET A 107 -3.44 -5.10 2.49
N ILE A 108 -2.24 -4.54 2.72
CA ILE A 108 -1.04 -4.87 1.94
C ILE A 108 -0.66 -6.34 2.11
N VAL A 109 -0.62 -6.84 3.34
CA VAL A 109 -0.30 -8.24 3.64
C VAL A 109 -1.32 -9.18 2.98
N SER A 110 -2.61 -8.85 3.07
CA SER A 110 -3.67 -9.64 2.43
C SER A 110 -3.51 -9.69 0.90
N ARG A 111 -3.11 -8.57 0.29
CA ARG A 111 -2.83 -8.50 -1.16
C ARG A 111 -1.64 -9.37 -1.53
N ILE A 112 -0.53 -9.29 -0.80
CA ILE A 112 0.67 -10.12 -1.03
C ILE A 112 0.32 -11.60 -0.88
N GLY A 113 -0.41 -11.97 0.17
CA GLY A 113 -0.83 -13.36 0.40
C GLY A 113 -1.72 -13.89 -0.72
N ALA A 114 -2.69 -13.09 -1.20
CA ALA A 114 -3.54 -13.46 -2.32
C ALA A 114 -2.75 -13.65 -3.62
N THR A 115 -1.75 -12.80 -3.89
CA THR A 115 -0.89 -12.95 -5.07
C THR A 115 -0.02 -14.20 -4.99
N LEU A 116 0.60 -14.48 -3.84
CA LEU A 116 1.42 -15.67 -3.64
C LEU A 116 0.61 -16.97 -3.76
N TRP A 117 -0.62 -16.98 -3.23
CA TRP A 117 -1.50 -18.14 -3.32
C TRP A 117 -1.94 -18.42 -4.76
N SER A 118 -2.24 -17.37 -5.53
CA SER A 118 -2.56 -17.49 -6.95
C SER A 118 -1.39 -18.02 -7.77
N GLU A 119 -0.16 -17.69 -7.39
CA GLU A 119 1.06 -18.19 -8.03
C GLU A 119 1.38 -19.63 -7.66
N TRP A 120 1.07 -20.07 -6.43
CA TRP A 120 1.30 -21.45 -6.00
C TRP A 120 0.31 -22.45 -6.64
N LYS A 121 -0.90 -21.99 -6.97
CA LYS A 121 -1.97 -22.85 -7.50
C LYS A 121 -1.92 -23.04 -9.02
N ASN A 122 -1.15 -22.23 -9.75
CA ASN A 122 -0.95 -22.31 -11.21
C ASN A 122 0.42 -22.91 -11.55
#